data_AF-A0A2E9R0R8-F1
#
_entry.id   AF-A0A2E9R0R8-F1
#
_cell.length_a   1.000
_cell.length_b   1.000
_cell.length_c   1.000
_cell.angle_alpha   90.00
_cell.angle_beta   90.00
_cell.angle_gamma   90.00
#
_symmetry.space_group_name_H-M   'P 1'
#
loop_
_entity.id
_entity.type
_entity.pdbx_description
1 polymer ?
#
loop_
_entity_poly.entity_id
_entity_poly.type
_entity_poly.pdbx_seq_one_letter_code
_entity_poly.pdbx_strand_id
1 'polypeptide(L)'
;MSLRLWTWKWIGTLLVGASLMITACAPKLYIKESFRQSVTVPVVEGTIALDRGETIEVAAILKKEKVKPAKVLLTRLMGAYVLTAEGFRNIWFLQPTGKDAASYRFVATPDKKPLTAPQFEHSESHNCVTLVLNNGASKWNIHHSGQIARRCSDVVK
;
A
#
# COMPACT_ATOMS: atom_id res chain seq x y z
N MET A 1 -28.05 74.09 -53.83
CA MET A 1 -27.61 72.76 -54.30
C MET A 1 -28.31 71.70 -53.47
N SER A 2 -29.20 70.93 -54.11
CA SER A 2 -29.69 69.64 -53.64
C SER A 2 -28.54 68.66 -53.41
N LEU A 3 -28.61 67.83 -52.37
CA LEU A 3 -28.89 66.40 -52.54
C LEU A 3 -29.09 65.71 -51.17
N ARG A 4 -30.24 65.04 -51.06
CA ARG A 4 -30.61 64.10 -50.01
C ARG A 4 -29.88 62.76 -50.20
N LEU A 5 -29.48 62.14 -49.10
CA LEU A 5 -29.23 60.70 -48.92
C LEU A 5 -29.69 60.44 -47.48
N TRP A 6 -30.79 59.79 -47.08
CA TRP A 6 -31.58 58.62 -47.48
C TRP A 6 -30.88 57.25 -47.34
N THR A 7 -31.42 56.48 -46.37
CA THR A 7 -31.38 55.02 -46.17
C THR A 7 -30.09 54.41 -45.62
N TRP A 8 -30.08 53.36 -44.80
CA TRP A 8 -31.01 52.66 -43.90
C TRP A 8 -30.17 51.49 -43.33
N LYS A 9 -30.48 51.00 -42.12
CA LYS A 9 -30.23 49.61 -41.68
C LYS A 9 -28.72 49.24 -41.47
N TRP A 10 -28.28 48.69 -40.33
CA TRP A 10 -28.78 47.50 -39.65
C TRP A 10 -28.39 47.50 -38.18
N ILE A 11 -29.31 46.92 -37.40
CA ILE A 11 -29.18 46.48 -36.02
C ILE A 11 -27.95 45.58 -35.89
N GLY A 12 -27.07 45.93 -34.95
CA GLY A 12 -25.93 45.12 -34.55
C GLY A 12 -25.78 45.19 -33.04
N THR A 13 -26.79 44.67 -32.33
CA THR A 13 -26.73 44.43 -30.89
C THR A 13 -25.60 43.44 -30.61
N LEU A 14 -24.40 43.96 -30.33
CA LEU A 14 -23.29 43.16 -29.84
C LEU A 14 -23.55 42.86 -28.37
N LEU A 15 -24.31 41.77 -28.15
CA LEU A 15 -24.27 40.98 -26.93
C LEU A 15 -22.80 40.63 -26.66
N VAL A 16 -22.17 41.34 -25.72
CA VAL A 16 -20.94 40.88 -25.07
C VAL A 16 -21.35 39.72 -24.17
N GLY A 17 -21.52 38.55 -24.78
CA GLY A 17 -21.72 37.29 -24.08
C GLY A 17 -20.45 36.95 -23.33
N ALA A 18 -20.46 37.19 -22.03
CA ALA A 18 -19.44 36.76 -21.10
C ALA A 18 -19.24 35.24 -21.23
N SER A 19 -18.21 34.83 -21.96
CA SER A 19 -17.72 33.46 -21.96
C SER A 19 -16.92 33.26 -20.67
N LEU A 20 -17.64 33.01 -19.56
CA LEU A 20 -17.09 32.37 -18.39
C LEU A 20 -16.64 30.97 -18.83
N MET A 21 -15.37 30.86 -19.24
CA MET A 21 -14.67 29.59 -19.33
C MET A 21 -14.62 29.02 -17.91
N ILE A 22 -15.62 28.23 -17.56
CA ILE A 22 -15.58 27.40 -16.37
C ILE A 22 -14.48 26.37 -16.68
N THR A 23 -13.25 26.66 -16.27
CA THR A 23 -12.21 25.65 -16.17
C THR A 23 -12.70 24.69 -15.10
N ALA A 24 -13.49 23.70 -15.51
CA ALA A 24 -13.85 22.58 -14.67
C ALA A 24 -12.53 21.90 -14.32
N CYS A 25 -11.98 22.23 -13.15
CA CYS A 25 -10.96 21.42 -12.52
C CYS A 25 -11.54 20.02 -12.45
N ALA A 26 -11.10 19.14 -13.35
CA ALA A 26 -11.50 17.74 -13.30
C ALA A 26 -11.20 17.27 -11.88
N PRO A 27 -12.20 16.75 -11.14
CA PRO A 27 -11.97 16.32 -9.76
C PRO A 27 -10.83 15.31 -9.79
N LYS A 28 -9.71 15.67 -9.13
CA LYS A 28 -8.56 14.77 -9.04
C LYS A 28 -8.98 13.61 -8.16
N LEU A 29 -9.19 12.45 -8.78
CA LEU A 29 -9.36 11.21 -8.06
C LEU A 29 -7.99 10.82 -7.49
N TYR A 30 -7.87 10.89 -6.17
CA TYR A 30 -6.70 10.38 -5.48
C TYR A 30 -6.75 8.86 -5.53
N ILE A 31 -5.84 8.27 -6.31
CA ILE A 31 -5.59 6.83 -6.21
C ILE A 31 -4.89 6.61 -4.88
N LYS A 32 -5.64 6.18 -3.87
CA LYS A 32 -5.02 5.50 -2.72
C LYS A 32 -4.43 4.23 -3.29
N GLU A 33 -3.09 4.09 -3.28
CA GLU A 33 -2.44 2.82 -3.60
C GLU A 33 -3.18 1.73 -2.84
N SER A 34 -3.88 0.87 -3.58
CA SER A 34 -4.69 -0.18 -2.99
C SER A 34 -3.72 -1.08 -2.23
N PHE A 35 -3.81 -1.04 -0.90
CA PHE A 35 -3.25 -2.07 -0.06
C PHE A 35 -3.66 -3.42 -0.66
N ARG A 36 -2.70 -4.14 -1.24
CA ARG A 36 -2.98 -5.47 -1.75
C ARG A 36 -3.30 -6.31 -0.53
N GLN A 37 -4.48 -6.95 -0.56
CA GLN A 37 -4.87 -7.92 0.45
C GLN A 37 -3.72 -8.89 0.69
N SER A 38 -3.61 -9.33 1.94
CA SER A 38 -2.59 -10.29 2.32
C SER A 38 -2.76 -11.58 1.54
N VAL A 39 -1.62 -12.09 1.06
CA VAL A 39 -1.58 -13.29 0.23
C VAL A 39 -0.93 -14.38 1.04
N THR A 40 -1.56 -15.56 1.06
CA THR A 40 -0.94 -16.77 1.59
C THR A 40 -0.17 -17.43 0.46
N VAL A 41 1.15 -17.56 0.61
CA VAL A 41 2.05 -18.07 -0.42
C VAL A 41 2.64 -19.40 0.04
N PRO A 42 2.62 -20.46 -0.79
CA PRO A 42 3.27 -21.72 -0.44
C PRO A 42 4.79 -21.55 -0.37
N VAL A 43 5.43 -22.27 0.55
CA VAL A 43 6.88 -22.40 0.60
C VAL A 43 7.28 -23.69 -0.10
N VAL A 44 8.05 -23.57 -1.17
CA VAL A 44 8.55 -24.71 -1.95
C VAL A 44 10.07 -24.68 -1.89
N GLU A 45 10.67 -25.71 -1.30
CA GLU A 45 12.14 -25.86 -1.19
C GLU A 45 12.84 -24.63 -0.60
N GLY A 46 12.20 -23.94 0.37
CA GLY A 46 12.77 -22.76 1.00
C GLY A 46 12.63 -21.47 0.17
N THR A 47 11.84 -21.50 -0.89
CA THR A 47 11.56 -20.36 -1.78
C THR A 47 10.08 -20.01 -1.75
N ILE A 48 9.76 -18.73 -1.97
CA ILE A 48 8.39 -18.23 -2.17
C ILE A 48 8.29 -17.45 -3.48
N ALA A 49 7.14 -17.53 -4.14
CA ALA A 49 6.84 -16.73 -5.32
C ALA A 49 6.16 -15.41 -4.92
N LEU A 50 6.62 -14.32 -5.52
CA LEU A 50 6.02 -13.00 -5.42
C LEU A 50 4.99 -12.79 -6.54
N ASP A 51 4.23 -11.71 -6.41
CA ASP A 51 3.09 -11.39 -7.25
C ASP A 51 3.44 -10.96 -8.69
N ARG A 52 4.70 -10.59 -8.99
CA ARG A 52 5.14 -10.25 -10.35
C ARG A 52 6.01 -11.34 -10.97
N GLY A 53 5.96 -12.55 -10.41
CA GLY A 53 6.67 -13.71 -10.92
C GLY A 53 8.11 -13.83 -10.43
N GLU A 54 8.60 -12.90 -9.59
CA GLU A 54 9.88 -13.08 -8.93
C GLU A 54 9.80 -14.17 -7.85
N THR A 55 10.92 -14.82 -7.56
CA THR A 55 11.04 -15.78 -6.46
C THR A 55 12.06 -15.27 -5.45
N ILE A 56 11.77 -15.43 -4.17
CA ILE A 56 12.70 -15.07 -3.08
C ILE A 56 13.03 -16.31 -2.26
N GLU A 57 14.32 -16.55 -2.07
CA GLU A 57 14.82 -17.55 -1.13
C GLU A 57 14.61 -17.05 0.31
N VAL A 58 13.87 -17.82 1.11
CA VAL A 58 13.57 -17.53 2.52
C VAL A 58 14.19 -18.54 3.48
N ALA A 59 15.00 -19.49 3.00
CA ALA A 59 15.63 -20.52 3.81
C ALA A 59 16.39 -19.96 5.03
N ALA A 60 17.11 -18.85 4.85
CA ALA A 60 17.82 -18.17 5.94
C ALA A 60 16.86 -17.65 7.05
N ILE A 61 15.68 -17.16 6.66
CA ILE A 61 14.63 -16.70 7.59
C ILE A 61 14.06 -17.90 8.34
N LEU A 62 13.69 -18.97 7.62
CA LEU A 62 13.13 -20.19 8.23
C LEU A 62 14.08 -20.82 9.24
N LYS A 63 15.39 -20.83 8.93
CA LYS A 63 16.43 -21.30 9.86
C LYS A 63 16.49 -20.46 11.14
N LYS A 64 16.35 -19.13 11.04
CA LYS A 64 16.33 -18.22 12.21
C LYS A 64 15.08 -18.43 13.06
N GLU A 65 13.94 -18.67 12.43
CA GLU A 65 12.67 -18.92 13.12
C GLU A 65 12.57 -20.33 13.72
N LYS A 66 13.40 -21.27 13.26
CA LYS A 66 13.39 -22.69 13.66
C LYS A 66 12.04 -23.37 13.41
N VAL A 67 11.33 -22.94 12.37
CA VAL A 67 10.07 -23.53 11.91
C VAL A 67 10.10 -23.76 10.40
N LYS A 68 9.25 -24.68 9.93
CA LYS A 68 9.11 -25.03 8.51
C LYS A 68 7.64 -24.95 8.09
N PRO A 69 7.06 -23.75 8.00
CA PRO A 69 5.67 -23.61 7.61
C PRO A 69 5.51 -24.01 6.14
N ALA A 70 4.41 -24.70 5.81
CA ALA A 70 4.06 -25.01 4.42
C ALA A 70 3.63 -23.75 3.64
N LYS A 71 3.19 -22.71 4.34
CA LYS A 71 2.69 -21.46 3.78
C LYS A 71 3.13 -20.27 4.64
N VAL A 72 3.42 -19.15 4.00
CA VAL A 72 3.71 -17.87 4.65
C VAL A 72 2.63 -16.85 4.27
N LEU A 73 2.47 -15.84 5.11
CA LEU A 73 1.67 -14.68 4.84
C LEU A 73 2.56 -13.55 4.37
N LEU A 74 2.13 -12.93 3.28
CA LEU A 74 2.85 -11.85 2.62
C LEU A 74 1.89 -10.68 2.41
N THR A 75 2.36 -9.47 2.66
CA THR A 75 1.67 -8.24 2.25
C THR A 75 2.68 -7.19 1.83
N ARG A 76 2.25 -6.24 0.99
CA ARG A 76 3.12 -5.16 0.53
C ARG A 76 2.84 -3.89 1.32
N LEU A 77 3.91 -3.30 1.85
CA LEU A 77 3.86 -2.08 2.65
C LEU A 77 4.96 -1.13 2.18
N MET A 78 4.56 -0.05 1.49
CA MET A 78 5.45 0.98 0.95
C MET A 78 6.68 0.44 0.23
N GLY A 79 6.45 -0.44 -0.75
CA GLY A 79 7.51 -1.00 -1.58
C GLY A 79 8.31 -2.15 -0.94
N ALA A 80 8.18 -2.38 0.37
CA ALA A 80 8.68 -3.57 1.05
C ALA A 80 7.61 -4.66 1.13
N TYR A 81 8.04 -5.92 1.25
CA TYR A 81 7.18 -7.02 1.62
C TYR A 81 7.28 -7.28 3.12
N VAL A 82 6.14 -7.40 3.79
CA VAL A 82 6.06 -7.85 5.17
C VAL A 82 5.67 -9.32 5.16
N LEU A 83 6.52 -10.15 5.75
CA LEU A 83 6.41 -11.60 5.76
C LEU A 83 6.29 -12.12 7.19
N THR A 84 5.36 -13.04 7.40
CA THR A 84 5.25 -13.80 8.65
C THR A 84 4.57 -15.15 8.41
N ALA A 85 4.53 -16.02 9.42
CA ALA A 85 3.76 -17.25 9.38
C ALA A 85 3.39 -17.70 10.79
N GLU A 86 2.52 -18.71 10.88
CA GLU A 86 2.26 -19.39 12.15
C GLU A 86 3.55 -19.97 12.72
N GLY A 87 3.77 -19.79 14.03
CA GLY A 87 4.96 -20.21 14.74
C GLY A 87 6.15 -19.23 14.66
N PHE A 88 6.10 -18.20 13.81
CA PHE A 88 7.17 -17.20 13.74
C PHE A 88 7.22 -16.38 15.01
N ARG A 89 8.41 -15.99 15.45
CA ARG A 89 8.62 -15.05 16.58
C ARG A 89 8.89 -13.64 16.10
N ASN A 90 9.23 -13.45 14.82
CA ASN A 90 9.49 -12.15 14.23
C ASN A 90 8.60 -11.89 13.01
N ILE A 91 8.43 -10.61 12.73
CA ILE A 91 7.87 -10.09 11.49
C ILE A 91 9.04 -9.66 10.61
N TRP A 92 9.10 -10.18 9.39
CA TRP A 92 10.20 -9.95 8.47
C TRP A 92 9.84 -8.91 7.44
N PHE A 93 10.76 -8.02 7.15
CA PHE A 93 10.65 -7.04 6.08
C PHE A 93 11.65 -7.43 5.00
N LEU A 94 11.15 -7.69 3.80
CA LEU A 94 11.94 -7.98 2.62
C LEU A 94 11.90 -6.75 1.72
N GLN A 95 13.06 -6.18 1.45
CA GLN A 95 13.22 -5.06 0.55
C GLN A 95 13.99 -5.55 -0.68
N PRO A 96 13.33 -5.70 -1.84
CA PRO A 96 14.03 -5.92 -3.09
C PRO A 96 15.06 -4.80 -3.32
N THR A 97 16.30 -5.19 -3.62
CA THR A 97 17.45 -4.31 -3.86
C THR A 97 18.04 -4.66 -5.22
N GLY A 98 17.78 -3.83 -6.23
CA GLY A 98 18.23 -4.10 -7.59
C GLY A 98 17.44 -5.24 -8.25
N LYS A 99 18.05 -5.86 -9.26
CA LYS A 99 17.39 -6.86 -10.13
C LYS A 99 17.30 -8.24 -9.49
N ASP A 100 18.36 -8.65 -8.78
CA ASP A 100 18.56 -10.05 -8.37
C ASP A 100 18.86 -10.20 -6.87
N ALA A 101 18.63 -9.17 -6.06
CA ALA A 101 18.87 -9.22 -4.62
C ALA A 101 17.70 -8.67 -3.81
N ALA A 102 17.58 -9.16 -2.58
CA ALA A 102 16.69 -8.60 -1.57
C ALA A 102 17.43 -8.51 -0.25
N SER A 103 17.36 -7.35 0.39
CA SER A 103 17.77 -7.20 1.78
C SER A 103 16.61 -7.57 2.70
N TYR A 104 16.92 -8.07 3.89
CA TYR A 104 15.88 -8.40 4.86
C TYR A 104 16.27 -7.97 6.28
N ARG A 105 15.26 -7.52 7.02
CA ARG A 105 15.36 -7.19 8.45
C ARG A 105 14.16 -7.79 9.17
N PHE A 106 14.21 -7.80 10.50
CA PHE A 106 13.09 -8.28 11.30
C PHE A 106 12.75 -7.32 12.42
N VAL A 107 11.52 -7.45 12.91
CA VAL A 107 11.03 -6.82 14.12
C VAL A 107 10.46 -7.93 14.98
N ALA A 108 10.90 -7.98 16.24
CA ALA A 108 10.35 -8.94 17.18
C ALA A 108 8.86 -8.68 17.38
N THR A 109 8.09 -9.75 17.52
CA THR A 109 6.68 -9.63 17.87
C THR A 109 6.52 -8.95 19.23
N PRO A 110 5.46 -8.14 19.43
CA PRO A 110 5.26 -7.38 20.67
C PRO A 110 5.30 -8.25 21.92
N ASP A 111 4.72 -9.44 21.84
CA ASP A 111 4.61 -10.37 22.97
C ASP A 111 5.81 -11.33 23.08
N LYS A 112 6.80 -11.24 22.17
CA LYS A 112 7.98 -12.12 22.06
C LYS A 112 7.65 -13.62 22.05
N LYS A 113 6.42 -13.96 21.70
CA LYS A 113 5.90 -15.33 21.59
C LYS A 113 5.76 -15.71 20.12
N PRO A 114 5.81 -17.01 19.79
CA PRO A 114 5.41 -17.49 18.49
C PRO A 114 4.01 -16.99 18.13
N LEU A 115 3.82 -16.56 16.89
CA LEU A 115 2.54 -16.09 16.38
C LEU A 115 1.58 -17.26 16.21
N THR A 116 0.34 -17.06 16.62
CA THR A 116 -0.77 -18.01 16.43
C THR A 116 -1.81 -17.37 15.54
N ALA A 117 -2.21 -18.07 14.47
CA ALA A 117 -3.17 -17.59 13.49
C ALA A 117 -2.96 -16.13 13.04
N PRO A 118 -1.74 -15.75 12.58
CA PRO A 118 -1.49 -14.40 12.10
C PRO A 118 -2.33 -14.10 10.86
N GLN A 119 -2.78 -12.86 10.73
CA GLN A 119 -3.48 -12.34 9.55
C GLN A 119 -3.12 -10.87 9.36
N PHE A 120 -3.02 -10.41 8.12
CA PHE A 120 -2.84 -8.99 7.83
C PHE A 120 -4.16 -8.41 7.31
N GLU A 121 -4.63 -7.37 7.99
CA GLU A 121 -5.78 -6.54 7.63
C GLU A 121 -5.31 -5.17 7.15
N HIS A 122 -6.16 -4.51 6.37
CA HIS A 122 -5.94 -3.12 5.99
C HIS A 122 -5.89 -2.22 7.23
N SER A 123 -4.94 -1.28 7.26
CA SER A 123 -4.89 -0.22 8.27
C SER A 123 -5.53 1.05 7.70
N GLU A 124 -5.99 1.95 8.57
CA GLU A 124 -6.56 3.25 8.17
C GLU A 124 -5.53 4.17 7.48
N SER A 125 -4.24 3.87 7.64
CA SER A 125 -3.13 4.59 7.03
C SER A 125 -2.41 3.75 5.98
N HIS A 126 -2.07 4.36 4.85
CA HIS A 126 -1.31 3.73 3.76
C HIS A 126 0.12 3.34 4.15
N ASN A 127 0.65 3.94 5.23
CA ASN A 127 1.99 3.67 5.76
C ASN A 127 2.03 2.51 6.76
N CYS A 128 0.87 1.92 7.07
CA CYS A 128 0.75 0.82 8.02
C CYS A 128 -0.02 -0.39 7.48
N VAL A 129 0.22 -1.54 8.10
CA VAL A 129 -0.64 -2.72 8.00
C VAL A 129 -1.04 -3.19 9.40
N THR A 130 -2.27 -3.68 9.54
CA THR A 130 -2.73 -4.25 10.81
C THR A 130 -2.41 -5.74 10.84
N LEU A 131 -1.56 -6.18 11.76
CA LEU A 131 -1.39 -7.58 12.11
C LEU A 131 -2.40 -7.97 13.18
N VAL A 132 -3.24 -8.93 12.83
CA VAL A 132 -4.22 -9.56 13.71
C VAL A 132 -3.70 -10.93 14.12
N LEU A 133 -3.76 -11.22 15.40
CA LEU A 133 -3.27 -12.44 16.02
C LEU A 133 -4.37 -13.10 16.85
N ASN A 134 -4.20 -14.40 17.14
CA ASN A 134 -5.05 -15.15 18.07
C ASN A 134 -6.54 -15.04 17.71
N ASN A 135 -6.87 -15.21 16.42
CA ASN A 135 -8.25 -15.11 15.91
C ASN A 135 -8.96 -13.78 16.24
N GLY A 136 -8.21 -12.67 16.25
CA GLY A 136 -8.78 -11.34 16.50
C GLY A 136 -8.55 -10.80 17.91
N ALA A 137 -8.06 -11.61 18.84
CA ALA A 137 -7.87 -11.18 20.23
C ALA A 137 -6.77 -10.11 20.40
N SER A 138 -5.87 -9.97 19.43
CA SER A 138 -4.83 -8.94 19.48
C SER A 138 -4.59 -8.33 18.11
N LYS A 139 -4.52 -6.99 18.08
CA LYS A 139 -4.22 -6.21 16.88
C LYS A 139 -3.05 -5.27 17.13
N TRP A 140 -2.17 -5.20 16.15
CA TRP A 140 -0.97 -4.37 16.15
C TRP A 140 -0.79 -3.73 14.78
N ASN A 141 -0.45 -2.45 14.74
CA ASN A 141 -0.12 -1.74 13.51
C ASN A 141 1.39 -1.82 13.27
N ILE A 142 1.77 -2.24 12.07
CA ILE A 142 3.14 -2.33 11.60
C ILE A 142 3.36 -1.21 10.60
N HIS A 143 4.26 -0.28 10.91
CA HIS A 143 4.63 0.83 10.04
C HIS A 143 5.75 0.43 9.08
N HIS A 144 5.81 1.04 7.89
CA HIS A 144 6.83 0.73 6.88
C HIS A 144 8.28 0.92 7.37
N SER A 145 8.48 1.77 8.39
CA SER A 145 9.79 1.95 9.04
C SER A 145 10.26 0.71 9.83
N GLY A 146 9.39 -0.26 10.10
CA GLY A 146 9.68 -1.39 10.98
C GLY A 146 9.32 -1.14 12.45
N GLN A 147 8.51 -0.13 12.75
CA GLN A 147 7.98 0.08 14.09
C GLN A 147 6.61 -0.58 14.24
N ILE A 148 6.30 -1.05 15.45
CA ILE A 148 5.02 -1.69 15.79
C ILE A 148 4.38 -0.90 16.92
N ALA A 149 3.09 -0.57 16.76
CA ALA A 149 2.33 0.18 17.75
C ALA A 149 0.86 -0.26 17.80
N ARG A 150 0.10 0.25 18.77
CA ARG A 150 -1.34 -0.02 18.87
C ARG A 150 -2.13 0.74 17.82
N ARG A 151 -1.74 1.99 17.52
CA ARG A 151 -2.31 2.78 16.42
C ARG A 151 -1.21 3.18 15.46
N CYS A 152 -1.54 3.33 14.18
CA CYS A 152 -0.57 3.81 13.19
C CYS A 152 -0.12 5.25 13.50
N SER A 153 -1.00 6.09 14.05
CA SER A 153 -0.68 7.46 14.48
C SER A 153 0.45 7.53 15.52
N ASP A 154 0.67 6.48 16.29
CA ASP A 154 1.66 6.49 17.38
C ASP A 154 3.09 6.31 16.85
N VAL A 155 3.23 5.93 15.58
CA VAL A 155 4.50 5.71 14.88
C VAL A 155 4.72 6.68 13.72
N VAL A 156 3.66 7.33 13.24
CA VAL A 156 3.72 8.46 12.30
C VAL A 156 3.93 9.74 13.11
N LYS A 157 5.19 10.18 13.27
CA LYS A 157 5.53 11.49 13.85
C LYS A 157 5.49 12.57 12.78
#